data_AF-A0A9P1WYW1-F1
#
_entry.id   AF-A0A9P1WYW1-F1
#
_cell.length_a   1.000
_cell.length_b   1.000
_cell.length_c   1.000
_cell.angle_alpha   90.00
_cell.angle_beta   90.00
_cell.angle_gamma   90.00
#
_symmetry.space_group_name_H-M   'P 1'
#
loop_
_entity.id
_entity.type
_entity.pdbx_description
1 polymer ?
#
loop_
_entity_poly.entity_id
_entity_poly.type
_entity_poly.pdbx_seq_one_letter_code
_entity_poly.pdbx_strand_id
1 'polypeptide(L)'
;MDIAKWFDNAELYSISQVLKENAARFEDDCIGIIFPCYNFTASRMVCEFIERIQLVSQYIFVIVTYSNTALMCASTELYEHFLMSSYHLVGVFWKINP
;
A
#
# COMPACT_ATOMS: atom_id res chain seq x y z
N MET A 1 4.52 -11.66 9.95
CA MET A 1 4.64 -12.38 8.67
C MET A 1 4.82 -11.35 7.57
N ASP A 2 5.71 -11.60 6.61
CA ASP A 2 6.02 -10.67 5.52
C ASP A 2 5.23 -11.07 4.27
N ILE A 3 4.03 -10.48 4.11
CA ILE A 3 3.08 -10.84 3.05
C ILE A 3 3.62 -10.52 1.65
N ALA A 4 4.54 -9.55 1.53
CA ALA A 4 5.16 -9.22 0.25
C ALA A 4 5.96 -10.40 -0.33
N LYS A 5 6.50 -11.27 0.52
CA LYS A 5 7.26 -12.46 0.10
C LYS A 5 6.39 -13.60 -0.45
N TRP A 6 5.07 -13.46 -0.44
CA TRP A 6 4.17 -14.42 -1.08
C TRP A 6 4.08 -14.21 -2.60
N PHE A 7 4.65 -13.12 -3.11
CA PHE A 7 4.69 -12.81 -4.52
C PHE A 7 6.06 -13.22 -5.09
N ASP A 8 6.17 -14.46 -5.59
CA ASP A 8 7.43 -15.10 -5.96
C ASP A 8 8.21 -14.41 -7.09
N ASN A 9 7.56 -13.58 -7.92
CA ASN A 9 8.17 -12.85 -9.04
C ASN A 9 8.01 -11.33 -8.94
N ALA A 10 7.78 -10.79 -7.74
CA ALA A 10 7.67 -9.36 -7.54
C ALA A 10 9.03 -8.72 -7.25
N GLU A 11 9.28 -7.54 -7.83
CA GLU A 11 10.35 -6.68 -7.36
C GLU A 11 9.90 -5.99 -6.06
N LEU A 12 10.62 -6.24 -4.97
CA LEU A 12 10.22 -5.79 -3.64
C LEU A 12 10.95 -4.51 -3.23
N TYR A 13 10.16 -3.46 -3.01
CA TYR A 13 10.63 -2.19 -2.50
C TYR A 13 10.13 -1.97 -1.07
N SER A 14 11.03 -1.59 -0.17
CA SER A 14 10.65 -1.12 1.16
C SER A 14 10.19 0.34 1.09
N ILE A 15 9.00 0.63 1.62
CA ILE A 15 8.45 2.01 1.73
C ILE A 15 9.48 2.97 2.34
N SER A 16 10.13 2.55 3.43
CA SER A 16 11.12 3.39 4.12
C SER A 16 12.39 3.62 3.30
N GLN A 17 12.74 2.69 2.42
CA GLN A 17 13.92 2.82 1.56
C GLN A 17 13.61 3.74 0.37
N VAL A 18 12.44 3.57 -0.26
CA VAL A 18 11.98 4.45 -1.36
C VAL A 18 11.95 5.92 -0.92
N LEU A 19 11.43 6.19 0.27
CA LEU A 19 11.41 7.54 0.84
C LEU A 19 12.80 8.15 1.04
N LYS A 20 13.83 7.32 1.30
CA LYS A 20 15.22 7.80 1.46
C LYS A 20 15.90 8.03 0.12
N GLU A 21 15.64 7.18 -0.86
CA GLU A 21 16.29 7.19 -2.17
C GLU A 21 15.63 8.18 -3.16
N ASN A 22 14.53 8.83 -2.75
CA ASN A 22 13.78 9.82 -3.53
C ASN A 22 13.25 9.23 -4.86
N ALA A 23 13.05 7.92 -4.92
CA ALA A 23 12.45 7.24 -6.05
C ALA A 23 10.96 7.60 -6.12
N ALA A 24 10.57 8.29 -7.19
CA ALA A 24 9.25 8.92 -7.32
C ALA A 24 8.39 8.30 -8.42
N ARG A 25 8.87 7.31 -9.18
CA ARG A 25 8.08 6.70 -10.26
C ARG A 25 8.32 5.20 -10.36
N PHE A 26 7.24 4.44 -10.37
CA PHE A 26 7.20 2.99 -10.57
C PHE A 26 6.30 2.68 -11.77
N GLU A 27 6.76 1.79 -12.63
CA GLU A 27 6.05 1.42 -13.85
C GLU A 27 6.11 -0.10 -14.03
N ASP A 28 4.94 -0.75 -14.02
CA ASP A 28 4.78 -2.20 -14.14
C ASP A 28 3.34 -2.54 -14.54
N ASP A 29 3.09 -3.73 -15.09
CA ASP A 29 1.74 -4.21 -15.42
C ASP A 29 0.85 -4.33 -14.18
N CYS A 30 1.44 -4.65 -13.03
CA CYS A 30 0.75 -4.81 -11.74
C CYS A 30 1.59 -4.24 -10.60
N ILE A 31 1.07 -3.27 -9.86
CA ILE A 31 1.74 -2.68 -8.70
C ILE A 31 0.94 -2.92 -7.42
N GLY A 32 1.60 -3.48 -6.40
CA GLY A 32 1.03 -3.74 -5.09
C GLY A 32 1.64 -2.86 -4.00
N ILE A 33 0.80 -2.21 -3.18
CA ILE A 33 1.26 -1.53 -1.96
C ILE A 33 0.79 -2.33 -0.74
N ILE A 34 1.73 -2.73 0.12
CA ILE A 34 1.45 -3.58 1.27
C ILE A 34 1.94 -2.90 2.53
N PHE A 35 1.06 -2.67 3.51
CA PHE A 35 1.46 -2.07 4.78
C PHE A 35 0.53 -2.45 5.94
N PRO A 36 1.01 -2.38 7.19
CA PRO A 36 0.16 -2.52 8.36
C PRO A 36 -0.65 -1.25 8.64
N CYS A 37 -1.92 -1.43 8.99
CA CYS A 37 -2.73 -0.42 9.64
C CYS A 37 -2.58 -0.54 11.16
N TYR A 38 -2.27 0.60 11.80
CA TYR A 38 -2.21 0.72 13.25
C TYR A 38 -3.20 1.80 13.68
N ASN A 39 -3.95 1.56 14.77
CA ASN A 39 -4.94 2.51 15.30
C ASN A 39 -5.90 3.07 14.24
N PHE A 40 -6.37 2.19 13.36
CA PHE A 40 -7.31 2.48 12.27
C PHE A 40 -6.79 3.39 11.15
N THR A 41 -5.56 3.91 11.19
CA THR A 41 -5.03 4.80 10.13
C THR A 41 -3.78 4.23 9.47
N ALA A 42 -3.46 4.70 8.26
CA ALA A 42 -2.14 4.49 7.69
C ALA A 42 -1.09 5.24 8.52
N SER A 43 0.10 4.67 8.69
CA SER A 43 1.17 5.41 9.37
C SER A 43 1.56 6.64 8.54
N ARG A 44 2.02 7.72 9.20
CA ARG A 44 2.49 8.94 8.52
C ARG A 44 3.51 8.65 7.41
N MET A 45 4.38 7.66 7.61
CA MET A 45 5.36 7.22 6.62
C MET A 45 4.69 6.67 5.35
N VAL A 46 3.61 5.91 5.50
CA VAL A 46 2.85 5.38 4.35
C VAL A 46 2.14 6.51 3.61
N CYS A 47 1.52 7.46 4.33
CA CYS A 47 0.89 8.63 3.70
C CYS A 47 1.91 9.46 2.89
N GLU A 48 3.07 9.76 3.50
CA GLU A 48 4.15 10.49 2.84
C GLU A 48 4.70 9.74 1.60
N PHE A 49 4.77 8.41 1.67
CA PHE A 49 5.14 7.59 0.52
C PHE A 49 4.12 7.71 -0.60
N ILE A 50 2.83 7.53 -0.29
CA ILE A 50 1.76 7.60 -1.28
C ILE A 50 1.71 8.99 -1.96
N GLU A 51 1.92 10.07 -1.20
CA GLU A 51 1.96 11.44 -1.75
C GLU A 51 3.14 11.72 -2.68
N ARG A 52 4.23 10.94 -2.59
CA ARG A 52 5.49 11.20 -3.33
C ARG A 52 5.73 10.27 -4.51
N ILE A 53 5.03 9.16 -4.58
CA ILE A 53 5.18 8.20 -5.66
C ILE A 53 4.23 8.51 -6.82
N GLN A 54 4.70 8.22 -8.02
CA GLN A 54 3.92 8.13 -9.24
C GLN A 54 3.85 6.66 -9.64
N LEU A 55 2.65 6.14 -9.81
CA LEU A 55 2.45 4.76 -10.26
C LEU A 55 1.93 4.79 -11.69
N VAL A 56 2.55 4.03 -12.59
CA VAL A 56 2.07 3.82 -13.95
C VAL A 56 1.81 2.33 -14.10
N SER A 57 0.54 1.95 -14.09
CA SER A 57 0.17 0.54 -14.11
C SER A 57 -1.23 0.32 -14.64
N GLN A 58 -1.46 -0.85 -15.24
CA GLN A 58 -2.80 -1.29 -15.64
C GLN A 58 -3.62 -1.73 -14.42
N TYR A 59 -2.96 -2.19 -13.36
CA TYR A 59 -3.61 -2.70 -12.18
C TYR A 59 -2.85 -2.34 -10.90
N ILE A 60 -3.53 -1.66 -9.97
CA ILE A 60 -2.97 -1.31 -8.67
C ILE A 60 -3.82 -1.94 -7.57
N PHE A 61 -3.17 -2.63 -6.65
CA PHE A 61 -3.83 -3.21 -5.48
C PHE A 61 -3.16 -2.77 -4.19
N VAL A 62 -3.96 -2.72 -3.12
CA VAL A 62 -3.47 -2.39 -1.78
C VAL A 62 -3.86 -3.49 -0.81
N ILE A 63 -2.86 -4.03 -0.11
CA ILE A 63 -3.06 -4.98 0.98
C ILE A 63 -2.79 -4.27 2.29
N VAL A 64 -3.85 -4.05 3.05
CA VAL A 64 -3.77 -3.52 4.39
C VAL A 64 -3.82 -4.68 5.38
N THR A 65 -2.76 -4.80 6.17
CA THR A 65 -2.66 -5.84 7.20
C THR A 65 -3.06 -5.24 8.54
N TYR A 66 -3.84 -5.96 9.33
CA TYR A 66 -4.33 -5.45 10.61
C TYR A 66 -4.42 -6.57 11.64
N SER A 67 -4.28 -6.18 12.92
CA SER A 67 -4.61 -7.03 14.06
C SER A 67 -6.08 -6.81 14.45
N ASN A 68 -6.61 -7.61 15.39
CA ASN A 68 -8.04 -7.81 15.70
C ASN A 68 -8.92 -6.55 15.93
N THR A 69 -8.37 -5.33 15.92
CA THR A 69 -9.05 -4.08 16.30
C THR A 69 -9.09 -3.00 15.21
N ALA A 70 -8.60 -3.18 13.98
CA ALA A 70 -8.56 -2.08 12.99
C ALA A 70 -9.19 -2.45 11.63
N LEU A 71 -10.47 -2.07 11.39
CA LEU A 71 -11.21 -2.55 10.20
C LEU A 71 -11.88 -1.48 9.32
N MET A 72 -11.92 -0.20 9.68
CA MET A 72 -12.77 0.76 8.93
C MET A 72 -12.15 2.09 8.48
N CYS A 73 -11.14 2.66 9.14
CA CYS A 73 -10.68 4.02 8.78
C CYS A 73 -9.56 4.03 7.71
N ALA A 74 -8.65 3.04 7.72
CA ALA A 74 -7.56 2.99 6.74
C ALA A 74 -8.04 2.71 5.32
N SER A 75 -9.16 1.98 5.16
CA SER A 75 -9.75 1.76 3.84
C SER A 75 -10.21 3.08 3.23
N THR A 76 -11.01 3.86 3.96
CA THR A 76 -11.58 5.13 3.50
C THR A 76 -10.51 6.16 3.13
N GLU A 77 -9.45 6.29 3.92
CA GLU A 77 -8.33 7.22 3.64
C GLU A 77 -7.64 6.92 2.31
N LEU A 78 -7.41 5.63 2.02
CA LEU A 78 -6.78 5.20 0.78
C LEU A 78 -7.71 5.35 -0.42
N TYR A 79 -9.00 5.00 -0.25
CA TYR A 79 -9.99 5.17 -1.30
C TYR A 79 -10.05 6.63 -1.78
N GLU A 80 -10.11 7.60 -0.87
CA GLU A 80 -10.12 9.02 -1.22
C GLU A 80 -8.84 9.42 -1.98
N HIS A 81 -7.67 9.00 -1.50
CA HIS A 81 -6.39 9.36 -2.14
C HIS A 81 -6.23 8.76 -3.55
N PHE A 82 -6.59 7.49 -3.74
CA PHE A 82 -6.45 6.80 -5.02
C PHE A 82 -7.56 7.16 -6.03
N LEU A 83 -8.80 7.42 -5.59
CA LEU A 83 -9.89 7.89 -6.46
C LEU A 83 -9.60 9.27 -7.04
N MET A 84 -9.00 10.16 -6.26
CA MET A 84 -8.55 11.48 -6.73
C MET A 84 -7.43 11.39 -7.78
N SER A 85 -6.78 10.22 -7.93
CA SER A 85 -5.58 10.05 -8.75
C SER A 85 -5.76 9.13 -9.98
N SER A 86 -7.00 8.89 -10.45
CA SER A 86 -7.33 8.07 -11.64
C SER A 86 -6.97 6.58 -11.56
N TYR A 87 -6.68 6.04 -10.38
CA TYR A 87 -6.27 4.63 -10.24
C TYR A 87 -7.46 3.69 -10.01
N HIS A 88 -7.43 2.50 -10.60
CA HIS A 88 -8.36 1.41 -10.29
C HIS A 88 -7.88 0.67 -9.03
N LEU A 89 -8.51 0.94 -7.88
CA LEU A 89 -8.14 0.35 -6.59
C LEU A 89 -8.91 -0.94 -6.30
N VAL A 90 -8.20 -2.05 -6.10
CA VAL A 90 -8.74 -3.27 -5.48
C VAL A 90 -8.16 -3.42 -4.07
N GLY A 91 -9.02 -3.30 -3.06
CA GLY A 91 -8.65 -3.42 -1.65
C GLY A 91 -8.78 -4.86 -1.16
N VAL A 92 -7.69 -5.41 -0.62
CA VAL A 92 -7.70 -6.74 0.03
C VAL A 92 -7.32 -6.57 1.51
N PHE A 93 -8.26 -6.89 2.40
CA PHE A 93 -8.07 -6.79 3.84
C PHE A 93 -7.66 -8.14 4.41
N TRP A 94 -6.42 -8.24 4.92
CA TRP A 94 -5.90 -9.49 5.46
C TRP A 94 -5.76 -9.43 6.99
N LYS A 95 -6.49 -10.29 7.69
CA LYS A 95 -6.37 -10.47 9.15
C LYS A 95 -5.15 -11.32 9.46
N ILE A 96 -4.20 -10.76 10.20
CA ILE A 96 -3.10 -11.54 10.77
C ILE A 96 -3.59 -12.09 12.12
N ASN A 97 -3.88 -13.40 12.18
CA ASN A 97 -4.08 -14.07 13.46
C ASN A 97 -2.71 -14.27 14.14
N PRO A 98 -2.58 -14.00 15.45
CA PRO A 98 -1.35 -14.24 16.19
C PRO A 98 -0.96 -15.72 16.21
#